data_AF-A0A7Y2FC14-F1
#
_entry.id   AF-A0A7Y2FC14-F1
#
_cell.length_a   1.000
_cell.length_b   1.000
_cell.length_c   1.000
_cell.angle_alpha   90.00
_cell.angle_beta   90.00
_cell.angle_gamma   90.00
#
_symmetry.space_group_name_H-M   'P 1'
#
loop_
_entity.id
_entity.type
_entity.pdbx_description
1 polymer ?
#
loop_
_entity_poly.entity_id
_entity_poly.type
_entity_poly.pdbx_seq_one_letter_code
_entity_poly.pdbx_strand_id
1 'polypeptide(L)'
;MSTFYSLPVSKITKLTNNSVAVTFAVPENLMDTFSFEAGQYITIKHMISGKEVRRAYSISTSPNEGEITVGIKKVLDGTFSVFANTSLKEGDVLEVMPPEGRFVFTPGSSTQHIAAFAAGSGITPIMSIAKTVLDDHSKSTFVLVYGNKTIADAMFHEELSTLTTKYPERFFIQFVYSRAHESNGLFGRIENATV
;
A
#
# COMPACT_ATOMS: atom_id res chain seq x y z
N MET A 1 -3.75 16.17 21.42
CA MET A 1 -2.34 16.15 20.96
C MET A 1 -2.13 14.84 20.22
N SER A 2 -1.46 14.83 19.07
CA SER A 2 -1.15 13.59 18.34
C SER A 2 -0.07 12.81 19.09
N THR A 3 -0.41 11.62 19.61
CA THR A 3 0.54 10.73 20.29
C THR A 3 1.35 9.95 19.27
N PHE A 4 2.67 9.91 19.45
CA PHE A 4 3.59 9.09 18.64
C PHE A 4 4.09 7.91 19.47
N TYR A 5 4.22 6.75 18.82
CA TYR A 5 4.76 5.54 19.41
C TYR A 5 6.02 5.13 18.65
N SER A 6 7.01 4.63 19.37
CA SER A 6 8.24 4.11 18.77
C SER A 6 7.99 2.70 18.25
N LEU A 7 7.97 2.53 16.94
CA LEU A 7 7.84 1.22 16.30
C LEU A 7 9.14 0.84 15.59
N PRO A 8 9.71 -0.35 15.85
CA PRO A 8 10.83 -0.86 15.08
C PRO A 8 10.39 -1.29 13.67
N VAL A 9 11.22 -1.00 12.69
CA VAL A 9 11.11 -1.55 11.35
C VAL A 9 11.53 -3.02 11.40
N SER A 10 10.58 -3.93 11.24
CA SER A 10 10.84 -5.37 11.26
C SER A 10 11.36 -5.89 9.93
N LYS A 11 10.93 -5.29 8.81
CA LYS A 11 11.28 -5.73 7.46
C LYS A 11 11.29 -4.59 6.46
N ILE A 12 12.23 -4.63 5.51
CA ILE A 12 12.23 -3.76 4.33
C ILE A 12 12.32 -4.61 3.07
N THR A 13 11.28 -4.55 2.23
CA THR A 13 11.23 -5.28 0.95
C THR A 13 11.33 -4.30 -0.20
N LYS A 14 12.25 -4.53 -1.13
CA LYS A 14 12.33 -3.73 -2.37
C LYS A 14 11.17 -4.09 -3.28
N LEU A 15 10.32 -3.12 -3.61
CA LEU A 15 9.18 -3.31 -4.52
C LEU A 15 9.55 -2.98 -5.96
N THR A 16 10.33 -1.92 -6.16
CA THR A 16 10.86 -1.51 -7.47
C THR A 16 12.24 -0.88 -7.30
N ASN A 17 12.87 -0.41 -8.38
CA ASN A 17 14.11 0.37 -8.28
C ASN A 17 13.98 1.68 -7.50
N ASN A 18 12.76 2.19 -7.33
CA ASN A 18 12.49 3.46 -6.66
C ASN A 18 11.41 3.33 -5.59
N SER A 19 11.15 2.13 -5.05
CA SER A 19 10.19 1.97 -3.95
C SER A 19 10.50 0.78 -3.07
N VAL A 20 10.12 0.91 -1.80
CA VAL A 20 10.22 -0.11 -0.77
C VAL A 20 8.88 -0.28 -0.05
N ALA A 21 8.62 -1.49 0.43
CA ALA A 21 7.64 -1.78 1.47
C ALA A 21 8.36 -1.82 2.82
N VAL A 22 7.86 -1.08 3.80
CA VAL A 22 8.42 -1.01 5.15
C VAL A 22 7.38 -1.59 6.10
N THR A 23 7.75 -2.65 6.80
CA THR A 23 6.90 -3.32 7.80
C THR A 23 7.36 -2.93 9.20
N PHE A 24 6.40 -2.61 10.05
CA PHE A 24 6.60 -2.29 11.46
C PHE A 24 6.18 -3.48 12.32
N ALA A 25 7.02 -3.84 13.29
CA ALA A 25 6.59 -4.73 14.37
C ALA A 25 5.82 -3.90 15.39
N VAL A 26 4.53 -4.21 15.54
CA VAL A 26 3.68 -3.63 16.58
C VAL A 26 3.85 -4.49 17.84
N PRO A 27 4.29 -3.92 18.98
CA PRO A 27 4.34 -4.64 20.25
C PRO A 27 2.94 -5.12 20.69
N GLU A 28 2.86 -6.25 21.40
CA GLU A 28 1.57 -6.81 21.87
C GLU A 28 0.73 -5.79 22.65
N ASN A 29 1.37 -4.99 23.51
CA ASN A 29 0.69 -3.96 24.30
C ASN A 29 0.20 -2.75 23.49
N LEU A 30 0.50 -2.68 22.19
CA LEU A 30 0.08 -1.64 21.26
C LEU A 30 -0.86 -2.16 20.17
N MET A 31 -1.22 -3.44 20.17
CA MET A 31 -2.09 -4.05 19.15
C MET A 31 -3.41 -3.29 18.97
N ASP A 32 -4.12 -3.00 20.07
CA ASP A 32 -5.40 -2.27 20.00
C ASP A 32 -5.21 -0.84 19.47
N THR A 33 -4.10 -0.19 19.84
CA THR A 33 -3.77 1.18 19.42
C THR A 33 -3.51 1.26 17.92
N PHE A 34 -2.96 0.19 17.34
CA PHE A 34 -2.60 0.10 15.95
C PHE A 34 -3.55 -0.78 15.13
N SER A 35 -4.70 -1.15 15.70
CA SER A 35 -5.82 -1.69 14.93
C SER A 35 -6.27 -0.67 13.89
N PHE A 36 -6.64 -1.14 12.70
CA PHE A 36 -7.00 -0.28 11.58
C PHE A 36 -8.07 -0.88 10.70
N GLU A 37 -8.75 -0.02 9.95
CA GLU A 37 -9.64 -0.41 8.87
C GLU A 37 -8.87 -0.40 7.54
N ALA A 38 -9.17 -1.37 6.68
CA ALA A 38 -8.49 -1.52 5.40
C ALA A 38 -8.63 -0.25 4.55
N GLY A 39 -7.49 0.34 4.16
CA GLY A 39 -7.40 1.61 3.42
C GLY A 39 -6.90 2.80 4.24
N GLN A 40 -6.83 2.69 5.57
CA GLN A 40 -6.22 3.71 6.44
C GLN A 40 -4.71 3.88 6.22
N TYR A 41 -4.15 4.93 6.83
CA TYR A 41 -2.73 5.28 6.78
C TYR A 41 -2.15 5.49 8.17
N ILE A 42 -0.84 5.39 8.29
CA ILE A 42 -0.08 5.85 9.47
C ILE A 42 0.72 7.09 9.13
N THR A 43 0.95 7.95 10.14
CA THR A 43 1.86 9.11 10.01
C THR A 43 3.19 8.80 10.67
N ILE A 44 4.26 8.86 9.89
CA ILE A 44 5.63 8.67 10.38
C ILE A 44 6.27 10.04 10.59
N LYS A 45 6.91 10.21 11.75
CA LYS A 45 7.74 11.36 12.11
C LYS A 45 9.19 10.92 12.26
N HIS A 46 10.10 11.66 11.65
CA HIS A 46 11.53 11.38 11.72
C HIS A 46 12.36 12.65 11.56
N MET A 47 13.55 12.66 12.14
CA MET A 47 14.50 13.78 12.07
C MET A 47 15.50 13.53 10.94
N ILE A 48 15.47 14.34 9.89
CA ILE A 48 16.37 14.21 8.74
C ILE A 48 17.15 15.53 8.60
N SER A 49 18.48 15.45 8.72
CA SER A 49 19.37 16.63 8.64
C SER A 49 18.96 17.77 9.57
N GLY A 50 18.58 17.43 10.81
CA GLY A 50 18.15 18.41 11.82
C GLY A 50 16.77 19.02 11.59
N LYS A 51 15.99 18.52 10.62
CA LYS A 51 14.61 18.94 10.37
C LYS A 51 13.63 17.80 10.64
N GLU A 52 12.59 18.09 11.41
CA GLU A 52 11.49 17.16 11.61
C GLU A 52 10.66 17.04 10.33
N VAL A 53 10.47 15.81 9.87
CA VAL A 53 9.62 15.48 8.72
C VAL A 53 8.50 14.59 9.19
N ARG A 54 7.26 14.94 8.80
CA ARG A 54 6.06 14.11 9.01
C ARG A 54 5.44 13.74 7.68
N ARG A 55 5.19 12.45 7.43
CA ARG A 55 4.57 11.97 6.19
C ARG A 55 3.57 10.86 6.49
N ALA A 56 2.43 10.92 5.83
CA ALA A 56 1.41 9.87 5.86
C ALA A 56 1.71 8.83 4.78
N TYR A 57 1.59 7.56 5.13
CA TYR A 57 1.67 6.44 4.21
C TYR A 57 0.55 5.44 4.49
N SER A 58 -0.24 5.14 3.45
CA SER A 58 -1.29 4.13 3.54
C SER A 58 -0.73 2.78 3.90
N ILE A 59 -1.50 2.02 4.65
CA ILE A 59 -1.19 0.64 5.02
C ILE A 59 -1.55 -0.25 3.83
N SER A 60 -0.67 -1.20 3.47
CA SER A 60 -0.87 -2.14 2.37
C SER A 60 -1.26 -3.55 2.82
N THR A 61 -1.03 -3.89 4.08
CA THR A 61 -1.50 -5.14 4.69
C THR A 61 -2.99 -5.08 5.00
N SER A 62 -3.65 -6.23 5.06
CA SER A 62 -5.02 -6.31 5.61
C SER A 62 -4.99 -6.23 7.14
N PRO A 63 -6.08 -5.80 7.79
CA PRO A 63 -6.17 -5.77 9.25
C PRO A 63 -5.90 -7.12 9.93
N ASN A 64 -6.13 -8.23 9.23
CA ASN A 64 -5.99 -9.59 9.77
C ASN A 64 -4.55 -10.13 9.71
N GLU A 65 -3.63 -9.45 9.02
CA GLU A 65 -2.23 -9.89 8.91
C GLU A 65 -1.42 -9.62 10.19
N GLY A 66 -1.93 -8.81 11.13
CA GLY A 66 -1.25 -8.52 12.40
C GLY A 66 0.03 -7.68 12.28
N GLU A 67 0.33 -7.17 11.08
CA GLU A 67 1.48 -6.33 10.78
C GLU A 67 1.05 -5.05 10.06
N ILE A 68 1.78 -3.97 10.25
CA ILE A 68 1.59 -2.72 9.49
C ILE A 68 2.71 -2.59 8.47
N THR A 69 2.37 -2.74 7.19
CA THR A 69 3.29 -2.47 6.09
C THR A 69 2.84 -1.25 5.30
N VAL A 70 3.77 -0.38 4.92
CA VAL A 70 3.50 0.78 4.06
C VAL A 70 4.38 0.77 2.82
N GLY A 71 3.82 1.17 1.67
CA GLY A 71 4.54 1.34 0.42
C GLY A 71 5.09 2.75 0.23
N ILE A 72 6.40 2.90 0.04
CA ILE A 72 7.07 4.20 -0.07
C ILE A 72 7.82 4.31 -1.40
N LYS A 73 7.24 5.06 -2.34
CA LYS A 73 7.90 5.42 -3.60
C LYS A 73 8.77 6.66 -3.43
N LYS A 74 10.03 6.58 -3.88
CA LYS A 74 10.98 7.70 -3.92
C LYS A 74 10.43 8.79 -4.85
N VAL A 75 10.24 9.98 -4.29
CA VAL A 75 9.93 11.20 -5.03
C VAL A 75 11.22 12.01 -5.22
N LEU A 76 11.39 12.60 -6.40
CA LEU A 76 12.50 13.53 -6.67
C LEU A 76 12.43 14.69 -5.68
N ASP A 77 13.56 15.04 -5.07
CA ASP A 77 13.66 16.06 -4.01
C ASP A 77 12.82 15.78 -2.76
N GLY A 78 12.32 14.55 -2.61
CA GLY A 78 11.65 14.09 -1.40
C GLY A 78 12.62 13.94 -0.23
N THR A 79 12.15 14.19 0.99
CA THR A 79 12.95 14.00 2.20
C THR A 79 12.83 12.57 2.71
N PHE A 80 11.68 12.24 3.31
CA PHE A 80 11.45 10.91 3.91
C PHE A 80 11.45 9.80 2.87
N SER A 81 10.84 10.01 1.70
CA SER A 81 10.80 8.98 0.65
C SER A 81 12.17 8.61 0.12
N VAL A 82 13.12 9.56 0.09
CA VAL A 82 14.52 9.27 -0.29
C VAL A 82 15.18 8.47 0.83
N PHE A 83 15.09 8.96 2.08
CA PHE A 83 15.63 8.28 3.25
C PHE A 83 15.15 6.82 3.35
N ALA A 84 13.86 6.57 3.21
CA ALA A 84 13.27 5.22 3.24
C ALA A 84 13.84 4.29 2.16
N ASN A 85 14.20 4.84 0.99
CA ASN A 85 14.71 4.05 -0.14
C ASN A 85 16.24 3.91 -0.16
N THR A 86 16.99 4.67 0.65
CA THR A 86 18.46 4.71 0.58
C THR A 86 19.17 4.43 1.89
N SER A 87 18.53 4.69 3.02
CA SER A 87 19.22 4.81 4.31
C SER A 87 18.51 4.11 5.46
N LEU A 88 17.18 3.97 5.40
CA LEU A 88 16.40 3.21 6.38
C LEU A 88 16.79 1.73 6.34
N LYS A 89 16.90 1.11 7.52
CA LYS A 89 17.28 -0.29 7.71
C LYS A 89 16.32 -1.01 8.63
N GLU A 90 16.28 -2.33 8.51
CA GLU A 90 15.64 -3.19 9.50
C GLU A 90 16.29 -2.98 10.87
N GLY A 91 15.47 -2.93 11.92
CA GLY A 91 15.87 -2.58 13.28
C GLY A 91 15.85 -1.08 13.60
N ASP A 92 15.79 -0.19 12.60
CA ASP A 92 15.59 1.25 12.85
C ASP A 92 14.25 1.47 13.55
N VAL A 93 14.21 2.44 14.48
CA VAL A 93 12.99 2.78 15.23
C VAL A 93 12.47 4.12 14.73
N LEU A 94 11.20 4.16 14.34
CA LEU A 94 10.53 5.36 13.85
C LEU A 94 9.39 5.76 14.79
N GLU A 95 9.10 7.05 14.86
CA GLU A 95 7.93 7.56 15.59
C GLU A 95 6.71 7.51 14.68
N VAL A 96 5.70 6.75 15.08
CA VAL A 96 4.50 6.45 14.27
C VAL A 96 3.24 6.83 15.04
N MET A 97 2.32 7.55 14.40
CA MET A 97 0.98 7.79 14.95
C MET A 97 0.07 6.57 14.72
N PRO A 98 -0.94 6.36 15.59
CA PRO A 98 -2.01 5.42 15.33
C PRO A 98 -2.63 5.60 13.93
N PRO A 99 -3.18 4.52 13.35
CA PRO A 99 -3.85 4.57 12.05
C PRO A 99 -4.98 5.61 12.00
N GLU A 100 -5.04 6.35 10.89
CA GLU A 100 -6.05 7.37 10.63
C GLU A 100 -6.53 7.29 9.18
N GLY A 101 -7.62 8.00 8.88
CA GLY A 101 -8.14 8.15 7.52
C GLY A 101 -9.58 7.67 7.36
N ARG A 102 -10.22 8.16 6.30
CA ARG A 102 -11.63 7.89 5.96
C ARG A 102 -11.81 7.13 4.65
N PHE A 103 -10.71 6.86 3.95
CA PHE A 103 -10.73 6.06 2.73
C PHE A 103 -10.65 4.59 3.15
N VAL A 104 -11.80 4.04 3.53
CA VAL A 104 -11.89 2.71 4.13
C VAL A 104 -12.85 1.83 3.37
N PHE A 105 -12.60 0.53 3.39
CA PHE A 105 -13.58 -0.45 2.94
C PHE A 105 -14.64 -0.68 4.01
N THR A 106 -15.89 -0.34 3.71
CA THR A 106 -17.03 -0.64 4.58
C THR A 106 -17.74 -1.90 4.07
N PRO A 107 -17.71 -3.00 4.85
CA PRO A 107 -18.40 -4.22 4.47
C PRO A 107 -19.92 -4.02 4.49
N GLY A 108 -20.58 -4.44 3.41
CA GLY A 108 -22.03 -4.49 3.31
C GLY A 108 -22.59 -5.80 3.87
N SER A 109 -23.91 -5.84 4.10
CA SER A 109 -24.63 -7.06 4.51
C SER A 109 -24.82 -8.07 3.37
N SER A 110 -24.47 -7.71 2.14
CA SER A 110 -24.62 -8.52 0.93
C SER A 110 -23.31 -8.62 0.16
N THR A 111 -23.26 -9.51 -0.84
CA THR A 111 -22.19 -9.56 -1.83
C THR A 111 -21.92 -8.17 -2.42
N GLN A 112 -20.65 -7.78 -2.52
CA GLN A 112 -20.20 -6.53 -3.11
C GLN A 112 -19.31 -6.80 -4.33
N HIS A 113 -19.42 -5.96 -5.35
CA HIS A 113 -18.52 -5.92 -6.49
C HIS A 113 -17.75 -4.60 -6.43
N ILE A 114 -16.47 -4.68 -6.08
CA ILE A 114 -15.64 -3.49 -5.90
C ILE A 114 -14.83 -3.24 -7.17
N ALA A 115 -14.88 -2.00 -7.65
CA ALA A 115 -13.99 -1.50 -8.69
C ALA A 115 -13.05 -0.46 -8.09
N ALA A 116 -11.75 -0.64 -8.28
CA ALA A 116 -10.71 0.25 -7.77
C ALA A 116 -9.81 0.73 -8.90
N PHE A 117 -9.44 2.00 -8.82
CA PHE A 117 -8.55 2.66 -9.75
C PHE A 117 -7.35 3.18 -8.98
N ALA A 118 -6.16 2.78 -9.40
CA ALA A 118 -4.92 3.20 -8.77
C ALA A 118 -3.91 3.65 -9.82
N ALA A 119 -3.02 4.55 -9.42
CA ALA A 119 -1.85 4.91 -10.21
C ALA A 119 -0.61 5.07 -9.33
N GLY A 120 0.52 4.50 -9.76
CA GLY A 120 1.77 4.56 -9.01
C GLY A 120 1.62 4.06 -7.57
N SER A 121 2.04 4.85 -6.58
CA SER A 121 1.96 4.49 -5.15
C SER A 121 0.55 4.54 -4.57
N GLY A 122 -0.45 5.06 -5.31
CA GLY A 122 -1.86 5.04 -4.92
C GLY A 122 -2.45 3.63 -4.80
N ILE A 123 -1.71 2.60 -5.22
CA ILE A 123 -2.05 1.19 -5.02
C ILE A 123 -2.03 0.76 -3.55
N THR A 124 -1.28 1.47 -2.70
CA THR A 124 -1.01 1.04 -1.31
C THR A 124 -2.28 0.82 -0.48
N PRO A 125 -3.22 1.78 -0.33
CA PRO A 125 -4.47 1.50 0.39
C PRO A 125 -5.37 0.48 -0.32
N ILE A 126 -5.26 0.40 -1.65
CA ILE A 126 -6.03 -0.56 -2.46
C ILE A 126 -5.56 -1.99 -2.23
N MET A 127 -4.27 -2.23 -1.97
CA MET A 127 -3.77 -3.55 -1.55
C MET A 127 -4.44 -4.01 -0.26
N SER A 128 -4.47 -3.14 0.76
CA SER A 128 -5.10 -3.44 2.05
C SER A 128 -6.58 -3.80 1.88
N ILE A 129 -7.31 -3.01 1.10
CA ILE A 129 -8.72 -3.26 0.79
C ILE A 129 -8.90 -4.57 0.00
N ALA A 130 -8.13 -4.77 -1.07
CA ALA A 130 -8.25 -5.96 -1.91
C ALA A 130 -8.01 -7.24 -1.11
N LYS A 131 -6.96 -7.28 -0.29
CA LYS A 131 -6.66 -8.43 0.58
C LYS A 131 -7.81 -8.69 1.56
N THR A 132 -8.31 -7.64 2.22
CA THR A 132 -9.46 -7.74 3.15
C THR A 132 -10.71 -8.29 2.46
N VAL A 133 -11.07 -7.77 1.29
CA VAL A 133 -12.23 -8.27 0.51
C VAL A 133 -12.05 -9.73 0.10
N LEU A 134 -10.87 -10.08 -0.40
CA LEU A 134 -10.62 -11.40 -0.96
C LEU A 134 -10.53 -12.48 0.13
N ASP A 135 -9.91 -12.17 1.26
CA ASP A 135 -9.74 -13.09 2.39
C ASP A 135 -11.04 -13.25 3.20
N ASP A 136 -11.77 -12.17 3.50
CA ASP A 136 -12.88 -12.22 4.47
C ASP A 136 -14.27 -12.27 3.83
N HIS A 137 -14.43 -11.79 2.60
CA HIS A 137 -15.74 -11.64 1.95
C HIS A 137 -15.90 -12.59 0.77
N SER A 138 -15.96 -13.91 1.04
CA SER A 138 -15.87 -15.00 0.06
C SER A 138 -16.76 -14.93 -1.19
N LYS A 139 -17.85 -14.15 -1.16
CA LYS A 139 -18.77 -13.96 -2.29
C LYS A 139 -18.51 -12.68 -3.11
N SER A 140 -17.75 -11.74 -2.56
CA SER A 140 -17.45 -10.44 -3.18
C SER A 140 -16.35 -10.56 -4.22
N THR A 141 -16.41 -9.73 -5.26
CA THR A 141 -15.37 -9.65 -6.30
C THR A 141 -14.68 -8.28 -6.27
N PHE A 142 -13.46 -8.24 -6.79
CA PHE A 142 -12.62 -7.06 -6.81
C PHE A 142 -11.96 -6.89 -8.19
N VAL A 143 -12.22 -5.76 -8.84
CA VAL A 143 -11.63 -5.36 -10.11
C VAL A 143 -10.69 -4.20 -9.86
N LEU A 144 -9.44 -4.33 -10.28
CA LEU A 144 -8.42 -3.30 -10.16
C LEU A 144 -7.96 -2.83 -11.55
N VAL A 145 -8.01 -1.52 -11.78
CA VAL A 145 -7.36 -0.88 -12.92
C VAL A 145 -6.14 -0.12 -12.42
N TYR A 146 -4.95 -0.56 -12.81
CA TYR A 146 -3.69 -0.09 -12.23
C TYR A 146 -2.75 0.54 -13.26
N GLY A 147 -2.62 1.87 -13.16
CA GLY A 147 -1.82 2.70 -14.04
C GLY A 147 -0.37 2.90 -13.57
N ASN A 148 0.60 2.60 -14.44
CA ASN A 148 2.02 2.85 -14.19
C ASN A 148 2.72 3.44 -15.43
N LYS A 149 3.99 3.83 -15.28
CA LYS A 149 4.81 4.24 -16.43
C LYS A 149 5.25 3.01 -17.22
N THR A 150 5.82 2.03 -16.52
CA THR A 150 6.29 0.74 -17.04
C THR A 150 5.95 -0.37 -16.03
N ILE A 151 6.11 -1.63 -16.41
CA ILE A 151 5.99 -2.76 -15.46
C ILE A 151 6.98 -2.64 -14.29
N ALA A 152 8.21 -2.17 -14.55
CA ALA A 152 9.24 -1.96 -13.55
C ALA A 152 8.91 -0.84 -12.54
N ASP A 153 7.91 -0.01 -12.83
CA ASP A 153 7.42 1.05 -11.93
C ASP A 153 6.25 0.61 -11.05
N ALA A 154 5.66 -0.55 -11.33
CA ALA A 154 4.46 -1.06 -10.66
C ALA A 154 4.81 -1.64 -9.29
N MET A 155 4.40 -0.93 -8.24
CA MET A 155 4.55 -1.42 -6.86
C MET A 155 3.64 -2.63 -6.64
N PHE A 156 4.09 -3.60 -5.84
CA PHE A 156 3.35 -4.82 -5.50
C PHE A 156 2.97 -5.71 -6.69
N HIS A 157 3.65 -5.59 -7.84
CA HIS A 157 3.31 -6.35 -9.05
C HIS A 157 3.30 -7.88 -8.83
N GLU A 158 4.30 -8.41 -8.12
CA GLU A 158 4.38 -9.84 -7.80
C GLU A 158 3.23 -10.27 -6.87
N GLU A 159 2.96 -9.51 -5.81
CA GLU A 159 1.87 -9.80 -4.87
C GLU A 159 0.50 -9.74 -5.56
N LEU A 160 0.29 -8.78 -6.45
CA LEU A 160 -0.91 -8.71 -7.30
C LEU A 160 -1.05 -9.94 -8.21
N SER A 161 0.06 -10.43 -8.76
CA SER A 161 0.08 -11.65 -9.57
C SER A 161 -0.27 -12.89 -8.74
N THR A 162 0.20 -12.94 -7.48
CA THR A 162 -0.19 -13.97 -6.51
C THR A 162 -1.67 -13.90 -6.19
N LEU A 163 -2.24 -12.70 -5.97
CA LEU A 163 -3.68 -12.55 -5.72
C LEU A 163 -4.53 -13.04 -6.90
N THR A 164 -4.14 -12.73 -8.14
CA THR A 164 -4.83 -13.22 -9.34
C THR A 164 -4.81 -14.75 -9.42
N THR A 165 -3.69 -15.38 -9.06
CA THR A 165 -3.57 -16.84 -9.04
C THR A 165 -4.34 -17.47 -7.89
N LYS A 166 -4.36 -16.84 -6.71
CA LYS A 166 -5.08 -17.31 -5.51
C LYS A 166 -6.59 -17.19 -5.65
N TYR A 167 -7.06 -16.17 -6.38
CA TYR A 167 -8.48 -15.80 -6.50
C TYR A 167 -8.94 -15.62 -7.96
N PRO A 168 -8.80 -16.63 -8.84
CA PRO A 168 -8.97 -16.48 -10.29
C PRO A 168 -10.40 -16.06 -10.70
N GLU A 169 -11.41 -16.42 -9.91
CA GLU A 169 -12.83 -16.10 -10.18
C GLU A 169 -13.30 -14.82 -9.47
N ARG A 170 -12.42 -14.16 -8.69
CA ARG A 170 -12.82 -13.07 -7.78
C ARG A 170 -11.94 -11.84 -7.85
N PHE A 171 -10.68 -11.98 -8.26
CA PHE A 171 -9.77 -10.86 -8.44
C PHE A 171 -9.39 -10.69 -9.90
N PHE A 172 -9.71 -9.52 -10.45
CA PHE A 172 -9.41 -9.18 -11.83
C PHE A 172 -8.56 -7.92 -11.84
N ILE A 173 -7.50 -7.91 -12.65
CA ILE A 173 -6.60 -6.77 -12.77
C ILE A 173 -6.37 -6.41 -14.22
N GLN A 174 -6.50 -5.12 -14.52
CA GLN A 174 -6.11 -4.53 -15.80
C GLN A 174 -4.95 -3.55 -15.56
N PHE A 175 -3.77 -3.90 -16.06
CA PHE A 175 -2.64 -2.99 -16.06
C PHE A 175 -2.75 -1.98 -17.20
N VAL A 176 -2.36 -0.74 -16.92
CA VAL A 176 -2.26 0.34 -17.91
C VAL A 176 -0.87 0.96 -17.82
N TYR A 177 -0.13 0.99 -18.93
CA TYR A 177 1.25 1.47 -18.98
C TYR A 177 1.38 2.68 -19.92
N SER A 178 1.81 3.81 -19.37
CA SER A 178 1.88 5.08 -20.11
C SER A 178 3.16 5.30 -20.91
N ARG A 179 4.17 4.43 -20.75
CA ARG A 179 5.49 4.58 -21.39
C ARG A 179 6.09 3.25 -21.88
N ALA A 180 5.34 2.15 -21.84
CA ALA A 180 5.78 0.85 -22.33
C ALA A 180 4.60 0.09 -22.94
N HIS A 181 4.84 -0.60 -24.05
CA HIS A 181 3.90 -1.56 -24.61
C HIS A 181 4.18 -2.93 -23.99
N GLU A 182 3.22 -3.46 -23.26
CA GLU A 182 3.31 -4.78 -22.63
C GLU A 182 2.21 -5.67 -23.20
N SER A 183 2.49 -6.95 -23.45
CA SER A 183 1.51 -7.87 -24.03
C SER A 183 0.25 -8.02 -23.17
N ASN A 184 0.40 -7.80 -21.85
CA ASN A 184 -0.63 -8.04 -20.84
C ASN A 184 -1.14 -6.73 -20.21
N GLY A 185 -1.01 -5.61 -20.92
CA GLY A 185 -1.45 -4.29 -20.42
C GLY A 185 -1.89 -3.36 -21.53
N LEU A 186 -2.78 -2.43 -21.19
CA LEU A 186 -3.19 -1.37 -22.12
C LEU A 186 -2.10 -0.30 -22.18
N PHE A 187 -1.79 0.19 -23.37
CA PHE A 187 -0.91 1.35 -23.53
C PHE A 187 -1.71 2.64 -23.37
N GLY A 188 -1.25 3.54 -22.51
CA GLY A 188 -1.88 4.85 -22.32
C GLY A 188 -2.01 5.27 -20.86
N ARG A 189 -3.02 6.10 -20.57
CA ARG A 189 -3.40 6.48 -19.21
C ARG A 189 -4.81 5.94 -18.91
N ILE A 190 -5.18 5.97 -17.64
CA ILE A 190 -6.56 5.68 -17.24
C ILE A 190 -7.42 6.86 -17.67
N GLU A 191 -8.26 6.66 -18.68
CA GLU A 191 -9.21 7.63 -19.22
C GLU A 191 -10.48 6.91 -19.70
N ASN A 192 -11.60 7.61 -19.84
CA ASN A 192 -12.90 7.00 -20.19
C ASN A 192 -12.88 6.21 -21.50
N ALA A 193 -11.98 6.54 -22.44
CA ALA A 193 -11.85 5.79 -23.70
C ALA A 193 -11.11 4.45 -23.53
N THR A 194 -10.45 4.25 -22.39
CA THR A 194 -9.56 3.11 -22.10
C THR A 194 -10.17 2.15 -21.08
N VAL A 195 -11.19 2.57 -20.30
CA VAL A 195 -11.77 1.79 -19.20
C VAL A 195 -13.28 1.91 -19.14
#